data_AF-F6GGR6-F1
#
_entry.id   AF-F6GGR6-F1
#
_cell.length_a   1.000
_cell.length_b   1.000
_cell.length_c   1.000
_cell.angle_alpha   90.00
_cell.angle_beta   90.00
_cell.angle_gamma   90.00
#
_symmetry.space_group_name_H-M   'P 1'
#
loop_
_entity.id
_entity.type
_entity.pdbx_description
1 polymer ?
#
loop_
_entity_poly.entity_id
_entity_poly.type
_entity_poly.pdbx_seq_one_letter_code
_entity_poly.pdbx_strand_id
1 'polypeptide(L)'
;MIKKILPILIFAFFSQTYAQNYFQGIVTEEDTSAPVSDAIVTVEGTAISQYTGANGEFNFTEKIPNGEHVVTITKENYVNKYFLIEAIDGKNITMNDIKIEVDKKERKRREKVLRAKLKEERKLLKEREKLLEQAQKDKEREEKELEKRKRKLLKERERNKDDVDDQDNDAVTYSDIEPINSSNISDLQVKYGALLDVTPETITNTKLFEFIQEWEGTTYLMGGATKEGIDCSSFTQRLYTTVYDRYIERTAEEQFRSKLTDKFLGKEFLVEGDLLFFNKNGDSEKLITHVGIYLNNNRFVHATSYTKDTGSKGVKISNLDTNYWTRKFVAAGRRKKSSD
;
A
#
# COMPACT_ATOMS: atom_id res chain seq x y z
N MET A 1 -73.76 -7.71 -46.37
CA MET A 1 -72.42 -7.96 -45.78
C MET A 1 -72.59 -8.28 -44.30
N ILE A 2 -72.57 -9.55 -43.93
CA ILE A 2 -72.66 -9.99 -42.52
C ILE A 2 -71.22 -10.27 -42.07
N LYS A 3 -70.69 -9.41 -41.20
CA LYS A 3 -69.33 -9.54 -40.64
C LYS A 3 -69.35 -10.63 -39.56
N LYS A 4 -68.60 -11.71 -39.78
CA LYS A 4 -68.33 -12.75 -38.77
C LYS A 4 -67.33 -12.19 -37.74
N ILE A 5 -67.68 -12.29 -36.47
CA ILE A 5 -66.79 -12.03 -35.33
C ILE A 5 -66.17 -13.37 -34.93
N LEU A 6 -64.84 -13.43 -34.89
CA LEU A 6 -64.08 -14.59 -34.41
C LEU A 6 -63.55 -14.26 -32.99
N PRO A 7 -63.72 -15.13 -31.98
CA PRO A 7 -63.24 -14.85 -30.63
C PRO A 7 -61.74 -15.13 -30.54
N ILE A 8 -61.00 -14.18 -29.96
CA ILE A 8 -59.57 -14.32 -29.65
C ILE A 8 -59.45 -15.03 -28.31
N LEU A 9 -58.93 -16.26 -28.32
CA LEU A 9 -58.52 -16.99 -27.11
C LEU A 9 -57.18 -16.43 -26.63
N ILE A 10 -57.17 -15.75 -25.47
CA ILE A 10 -55.95 -15.28 -24.82
C ILE A 10 -55.41 -16.42 -23.95
N PHE A 11 -54.33 -17.07 -24.42
CA PHE A 11 -53.56 -18.03 -23.63
C PHE A 11 -52.65 -17.25 -22.68
N ALA A 12 -53.00 -17.19 -21.39
CA ALA A 12 -52.15 -16.62 -20.36
C ALA A 12 -50.98 -17.58 -20.06
N PHE A 13 -49.80 -17.27 -20.57
CA PHE A 13 -48.56 -17.95 -20.20
C PHE A 13 -48.19 -17.54 -18.76
N PHE A 14 -48.55 -18.37 -17.78
CA PHE A 14 -48.01 -18.28 -16.43
C PHE A 14 -46.57 -18.80 -16.46
N SER A 15 -45.58 -17.90 -16.48
CA SER A 15 -44.19 -18.26 -16.24
C SER A 15 -44.02 -18.60 -14.75
N GLN A 16 -44.07 -19.88 -14.40
CA GLN A 16 -43.62 -20.33 -13.07
C GLN A 16 -42.12 -20.05 -12.95
N THR A 17 -41.75 -19.12 -12.07
CA THR A 17 -40.38 -18.96 -11.63
C THR A 17 -40.04 -20.11 -10.69
N TYR A 18 -39.37 -21.14 -11.21
CA TYR A 18 -38.85 -22.24 -10.39
C TYR A 18 -37.74 -21.71 -9.50
N ALA A 19 -37.83 -21.97 -8.19
CA ALA A 19 -36.72 -21.72 -7.28
C ALA A 19 -35.54 -22.61 -7.68
N GLN A 20 -34.38 -22.00 -7.94
CA GLN A 20 -33.15 -22.73 -8.27
C GLN A 20 -32.29 -22.87 -7.02
N ASN A 21 -31.70 -24.06 -6.83
CA ASN A 21 -30.70 -24.30 -5.79
C ASN A 21 -29.35 -23.90 -6.33
N TYR A 22 -28.76 -22.84 -5.79
CA TYR A 22 -27.41 -22.44 -6.15
C TYR A 22 -26.41 -23.06 -5.18
N PHE A 23 -25.31 -23.59 -5.72
CA PHE A 23 -24.15 -23.98 -4.93
C PHE A 23 -22.98 -23.08 -5.27
N GLN A 24 -22.52 -22.35 -4.26
CA GLN A 24 -21.45 -21.36 -4.38
C GLN A 24 -20.47 -21.48 -3.21
N GLY A 25 -19.26 -21.01 -3.42
CA GLY A 25 -18.26 -20.97 -2.36
C GLY A 25 -16.94 -20.37 -2.80
N ILE A 26 -15.96 -20.44 -1.90
CA ILE A 26 -14.59 -19.95 -2.12
C ILE A 26 -13.62 -21.07 -1.76
N VAL A 27 -12.63 -21.30 -2.62
CA VAL A 27 -11.56 -22.28 -2.43
C VAL A 27 -10.27 -21.54 -2.07
N THR A 28 -9.66 -21.93 -0.94
CA THR A 28 -8.40 -21.35 -0.45
C THR A 28 -7.34 -22.40 -0.19
N GLU A 29 -6.08 -22.00 -0.26
CA GLU A 29 -4.94 -22.84 0.12
C GLU A 29 -4.85 -22.94 1.65
N GLU A 30 -4.76 -24.15 2.20
CA GLU A 30 -4.85 -24.39 3.64
C GLU A 30 -3.78 -23.65 4.47
N ASP A 31 -2.53 -23.66 4.00
CA ASP A 31 -1.38 -23.10 4.73
C ASP A 31 -1.34 -21.56 4.67
N THR A 32 -1.81 -20.95 3.58
CA THR A 32 -1.63 -19.51 3.30
C THR A 32 -2.95 -18.73 3.29
N SER A 33 -4.09 -19.42 3.28
CA SER A 33 -5.43 -18.85 3.04
C SER A 33 -5.52 -18.03 1.75
N ALA A 34 -4.57 -18.22 0.82
CA ALA A 34 -4.58 -17.58 -0.49
C ALA A 34 -5.71 -18.17 -1.34
N PRO A 35 -6.43 -17.37 -2.14
CA PRO A 35 -7.44 -17.89 -3.06
C PRO A 35 -6.82 -18.83 -4.10
N VAL A 36 -7.50 -19.93 -4.42
CA VAL A 36 -7.06 -20.87 -5.46
C VAL A 36 -7.88 -20.66 -6.72
N SER A 37 -7.29 -20.00 -7.72
CA SER A 37 -7.89 -19.83 -9.04
C SER A 37 -7.80 -21.08 -9.90
N ASP A 38 -8.70 -21.21 -10.88
CA ASP A 38 -8.79 -22.29 -11.87
C ASP A 38 -8.71 -23.70 -11.27
N ALA A 39 -9.21 -23.88 -10.05
CA ALA A 39 -9.53 -25.19 -9.49
C ALA A 39 -10.88 -25.64 -10.05
N ILE A 40 -11.02 -26.92 -10.37
CA ILE A 40 -12.25 -27.48 -10.91
C ILE A 40 -13.07 -28.02 -9.74
N VAL A 41 -14.23 -27.43 -9.51
CA VAL A 41 -15.26 -27.93 -8.60
C VAL A 41 -16.23 -28.79 -9.40
N THR A 42 -16.39 -30.05 -9.03
CA THR A 42 -17.23 -31.04 -9.75
C THR A 42 -18.24 -31.64 -8.80
N VAL A 43 -19.50 -31.73 -9.22
CA VAL A 43 -20.54 -32.49 -8.51
C VAL A 43 -20.57 -33.90 -9.10
N GLU A 44 -20.01 -34.87 -8.37
CA GLU A 44 -19.84 -36.25 -8.84
C GLU A 44 -21.17 -36.91 -9.20
N GLY A 45 -21.16 -37.74 -10.23
CA GLY A 45 -22.37 -38.38 -10.76
C GLY A 45 -23.25 -37.45 -11.60
N THR A 46 -22.81 -36.22 -11.87
CA THR A 46 -23.48 -35.26 -12.77
C THR A 46 -22.51 -34.71 -13.81
N ALA A 47 -23.00 -33.95 -14.79
CA ALA A 47 -22.16 -33.20 -15.73
C ALA A 47 -21.73 -31.82 -15.20
N ILE A 48 -22.10 -31.48 -13.97
CA ILE A 48 -21.94 -30.14 -13.40
C ILE A 48 -20.51 -29.97 -12.89
N SER A 49 -19.78 -29.07 -13.54
CA SER A 49 -18.43 -28.66 -13.11
C SER A 49 -18.18 -27.19 -13.41
N GLN A 50 -17.33 -26.55 -12.62
CA GLN A 50 -16.99 -25.13 -12.77
C GLN A 50 -15.58 -24.84 -12.28
N TYR A 51 -14.91 -23.93 -12.97
CA TYR A 51 -13.63 -23.39 -12.52
C TYR A 51 -13.83 -22.30 -11.48
N THR A 52 -12.95 -22.26 -10.48
CA THR A 52 -12.85 -21.12 -9.58
C THR A 52 -12.28 -19.90 -10.30
N GLY A 53 -12.78 -18.72 -9.95
CA GLY A 53 -12.30 -17.44 -10.43
C GLY A 53 -10.98 -17.01 -9.78
N ALA A 54 -10.52 -15.80 -10.12
CA ALA A 54 -9.25 -15.25 -9.63
C ALA A 54 -9.18 -15.12 -8.10
N ASN A 55 -10.33 -15.01 -7.42
CA ASN A 55 -10.44 -14.94 -5.96
C ASN A 55 -10.85 -16.29 -5.34
N GLY A 56 -10.73 -17.39 -6.09
CA GLY A 56 -11.09 -18.74 -5.62
C GLY A 56 -12.60 -19.01 -5.57
N GLU A 57 -13.42 -18.07 -6.04
CA GLU A 57 -14.87 -18.14 -6.01
C GLU A 57 -15.44 -19.07 -7.10
N PHE A 58 -16.50 -19.80 -6.78
CA PHE A 58 -17.32 -20.50 -7.76
C PHE A 58 -18.80 -20.30 -7.44
N ASN A 59 -19.65 -20.37 -8.47
CA ASN A 59 -21.09 -20.26 -8.36
C ASN A 59 -21.76 -21.04 -9.50
N PHE A 60 -22.31 -22.21 -9.19
CA PHE A 60 -22.99 -23.03 -10.18
C PHE A 60 -24.27 -22.35 -10.66
N THR A 61 -24.34 -22.14 -11.98
CA THR A 61 -25.55 -21.63 -12.65
C THR A 61 -26.54 -22.74 -12.98
N GLU A 62 -26.09 -24.00 -12.97
CA GLU A 62 -26.92 -25.17 -13.22
C GLU A 62 -27.52 -25.72 -11.93
N LYS A 63 -28.77 -26.17 -12.01
CA LYS A 63 -29.48 -26.76 -10.87
C LYS A 63 -28.87 -28.12 -10.52
N ILE A 64 -28.42 -28.27 -9.27
CA ILE A 64 -27.98 -29.55 -8.74
C ILE A 64 -29.20 -30.44 -8.46
N PRO A 65 -29.24 -31.71 -8.92
CA PRO A 65 -30.31 -32.66 -8.61
C PRO A 65 -30.52 -32.80 -7.10
N ASN A 66 -31.76 -32.98 -6.64
CA ASN A 66 -32.00 -33.17 -5.20
C ASN A 66 -31.35 -34.47 -4.69
N GLY A 67 -30.81 -34.43 -3.48
CA GLY A 67 -30.15 -35.57 -2.82
C GLY A 67 -28.75 -35.25 -2.31
N GLU A 68 -28.08 -36.27 -1.81
CA GLU A 68 -26.68 -36.20 -1.38
C GLU A 68 -25.74 -36.33 -2.58
N HIS A 69 -24.76 -35.45 -2.68
CA HIS A 69 -23.74 -35.47 -3.72
C HIS A 69 -22.35 -35.36 -3.12
N VAL A 70 -21.39 -36.07 -3.72
CA VAL A 70 -19.97 -35.83 -3.47
C VAL A 70 -19.53 -34.67 -4.35
N VAL A 71 -18.85 -33.70 -3.75
CA VAL A 71 -18.17 -32.63 -4.45
C VAL A 71 -16.68 -32.89 -4.42
N THR A 72 -16.05 -32.84 -5.58
CA THR A 72 -14.61 -32.94 -5.74
C THR A 72 -14.03 -31.60 -6.16
N ILE A 73 -12.93 -31.19 -5.54
CA ILE A 73 -12.10 -30.07 -5.99
C ILE A 73 -10.77 -30.61 -6.46
N THR A 74 -10.41 -30.30 -7.72
CA THR A 74 -9.14 -30.69 -8.33
C THR A 74 -8.37 -29.47 -8.83
N LYS A 75 -7.05 -29.46 -8.62
CA LYS A 75 -6.13 -28.46 -9.15
C LYS A 75 -4.75 -29.10 -9.26
N GLU A 76 -4.03 -28.80 -10.35
CA GLU A 76 -2.66 -29.26 -10.51
C GLU A 76 -1.79 -28.77 -9.33
N ASN A 77 -0.96 -29.67 -8.79
CA ASN A 77 -0.09 -29.43 -7.63
C ASN A 77 -0.79 -29.31 -6.27
N TYR A 78 -2.09 -29.63 -6.19
CA TYR A 78 -2.86 -29.71 -4.96
C TYR A 78 -3.37 -31.14 -4.72
N VAL A 79 -3.65 -31.45 -3.46
CA VAL A 79 -4.33 -32.69 -3.07
C VAL A 79 -5.82 -32.53 -3.37
N ASN A 80 -6.41 -33.50 -4.07
CA ASN A 80 -7.84 -33.51 -4.35
C ASN A 80 -8.64 -33.49 -3.04
N LYS A 81 -9.64 -32.62 -2.96
CA LYS A 81 -10.55 -32.51 -1.82
C LYS A 81 -11.89 -33.09 -2.17
N TYR A 82 -12.46 -33.87 -1.25
CA TYR A 82 -13.79 -34.47 -1.36
C TYR A 82 -14.63 -34.10 -0.15
N PHE A 83 -15.89 -33.75 -0.35
CA PHE A 83 -16.86 -33.53 0.72
C PHE A 83 -18.29 -33.76 0.22
N LEU A 84 -19.22 -33.97 1.16
CA LEU A 84 -20.63 -34.19 0.84
C LEU A 84 -21.41 -32.87 0.91
N ILE A 85 -22.36 -32.71 0.00
CA ILE A 85 -23.41 -31.68 0.08
C ILE A 85 -24.78 -32.34 -0.03
N GLU A 86 -25.79 -31.72 0.56
CA GLU A 86 -27.19 -32.12 0.40
C GLU A 86 -27.93 -31.03 -0.38
N ALA A 87 -28.38 -31.36 -1.60
CA ALA A 87 -29.16 -30.48 -2.45
C ALA A 87 -30.66 -30.67 -2.19
N ILE A 88 -31.33 -29.59 -1.78
CA ILE A 88 -32.77 -29.57 -1.46
C ILE A 88 -33.41 -28.43 -2.24
N ASP A 89 -34.52 -28.70 -2.93
CA ASP A 89 -35.26 -27.71 -3.73
C ASP A 89 -35.60 -26.42 -2.97
N GLY A 90 -35.31 -25.28 -3.57
CA GLY A 90 -35.39 -23.94 -2.98
C GLY A 90 -34.27 -23.57 -2.00
N LYS A 91 -33.27 -24.42 -1.73
CA LYS A 91 -32.20 -24.16 -0.74
C LYS A 91 -30.87 -23.85 -1.42
N ASN A 92 -30.31 -22.68 -1.11
CA ASN A 92 -28.96 -22.32 -1.51
C ASN A 92 -27.92 -22.96 -0.60
N ILE A 93 -26.87 -23.51 -1.20
CA ILE A 93 -25.70 -24.08 -0.53
C ILE A 93 -24.57 -23.06 -0.67
N THR A 94 -24.10 -22.52 0.44
CA THR A 94 -22.97 -21.56 0.46
C THR A 94 -21.86 -22.11 1.35
N MET A 95 -20.67 -22.29 0.77
CA MET A 95 -19.47 -22.73 1.47
C MET A 95 -18.47 -21.57 1.55
N ASN A 96 -18.39 -20.93 2.71
CA ASN A 96 -17.62 -19.69 2.88
C ASN A 96 -16.11 -19.86 2.68
N ASP A 97 -15.57 -21.04 3.00
CA ASP A 97 -14.14 -21.33 2.89
C ASP A 97 -13.90 -22.84 2.75
N ILE A 98 -13.43 -23.27 1.59
CA ILE A 98 -13.06 -24.66 1.31
C ILE A 98 -11.54 -24.72 1.16
N LYS A 99 -10.88 -25.30 2.16
CA LYS A 99 -9.43 -25.40 2.22
C LYS A 99 -8.92 -26.63 1.48
N ILE A 100 -7.94 -26.42 0.60
CA ILE A 100 -7.21 -27.48 -0.11
C ILE A 100 -5.70 -27.40 0.15
N GLU A 101 -5.06 -28.56 0.25
CA GLU A 101 -3.65 -28.69 0.61
C GLU A 101 -2.75 -28.73 -0.65
N VAL A 102 -1.60 -28.07 -0.61
CA VAL A 102 -0.56 -28.21 -1.65
C VAL A 102 0.09 -29.58 -1.55
N ASP A 103 0.29 -30.25 -2.68
CA ASP A 103 0.89 -31.57 -2.69
C ASP A 103 2.35 -31.56 -2.16
N LYS A 104 2.82 -32.72 -1.70
CA LYS A 104 4.15 -32.86 -1.09
C LYS A 104 5.31 -32.51 -2.04
N LYS A 105 5.15 -32.73 -3.34
CA LYS A 105 6.17 -32.47 -4.36
C LYS A 105 6.29 -30.96 -4.59
N GLU A 106 5.18 -30.28 -4.77
CA GLU A 106 5.12 -28.84 -4.93
C GLU A 106 5.56 -28.11 -3.66
N ARG A 107 5.14 -28.57 -2.47
CA ARG A 107 5.62 -28.03 -1.19
C ARG A 107 7.15 -28.05 -1.13
N LYS A 108 7.77 -29.20 -1.43
CA LYS A 108 9.24 -29.32 -1.49
C LYS A 108 9.87 -28.40 -2.54
N ARG A 109 9.23 -28.23 -3.70
CA ARG A 109 9.70 -27.31 -4.75
C ARG A 109 9.68 -25.86 -4.25
N ARG A 110 8.56 -25.42 -3.67
CA ARG A 110 8.39 -24.08 -3.09
C ARG A 110 9.43 -23.82 -1.99
N GLU A 111 9.62 -24.76 -1.08
CA GLU A 111 10.65 -24.67 -0.02
C GLU A 111 12.07 -24.53 -0.57
N LYS A 112 12.42 -25.30 -1.61
CA LYS A 112 13.75 -25.22 -2.24
C LYS A 112 13.99 -23.85 -2.87
N VAL A 113 13.00 -23.30 -3.57
CA VAL A 113 13.07 -21.96 -4.17
C VAL A 113 13.19 -20.90 -3.06
N LEU A 114 12.39 -21.00 -2.00
CA LEU A 114 12.45 -20.08 -0.87
C LEU A 114 13.84 -20.08 -0.21
N ARG A 115 14.40 -21.26 0.04
CA ARG A 115 15.76 -21.41 0.60
C ARG A 115 16.84 -20.79 -0.31
N ALA A 116 16.71 -20.93 -1.63
CA ALA A 116 17.63 -20.33 -2.58
C ALA A 116 17.52 -18.79 -2.57
N LYS A 117 16.31 -18.24 -2.58
CA LYS A 117 16.06 -16.78 -2.48
C LYS A 117 16.65 -16.21 -1.19
N LEU A 118 16.37 -16.83 -0.04
CA LEU A 118 16.91 -16.41 1.26
C LEU A 118 18.44 -16.46 1.31
N LYS A 119 19.07 -17.40 0.58
CA LYS A 119 20.53 -17.48 0.50
C LYS A 119 21.10 -16.31 -0.30
N GLU A 120 20.48 -15.95 -1.42
CA GLU A 120 20.90 -14.80 -2.24
C GLU A 120 20.69 -13.47 -1.50
N GLU A 121 19.53 -13.29 -0.86
CA GLU A 121 19.23 -12.10 -0.07
C GLU A 121 20.24 -11.89 1.07
N ARG A 122 20.63 -12.97 1.76
CA ARG A 122 21.68 -12.92 2.79
C ARG A 122 23.05 -12.54 2.25
N LYS A 123 23.38 -12.88 1.00
CA LYS A 123 24.65 -12.45 0.39
C LYS A 123 24.61 -10.95 0.10
N LEU A 124 23.52 -10.49 -0.52
CA LEU A 124 23.33 -9.07 -0.85
C LEU A 124 23.36 -8.20 0.40
N LEU A 125 22.74 -8.66 1.50
CA LEU A 125 22.75 -7.94 2.77
C LEU A 125 24.18 -7.76 3.31
N LYS A 126 25.01 -8.82 3.26
CA LYS A 126 26.41 -8.74 3.68
C LYS A 126 27.25 -7.81 2.81
N GLU A 127 26.98 -7.75 1.51
CA GLU A 127 27.66 -6.81 0.61
C GLU A 127 27.24 -5.36 0.91
N ARG A 128 25.96 -5.13 1.15
CA ARG A 128 25.43 -3.82 1.52
C ARG A 128 25.99 -3.33 2.86
N GLU A 129 26.11 -4.20 3.86
CA GLU A 129 26.72 -3.87 5.16
C GLU A 129 28.18 -3.39 4.99
N LYS A 130 28.98 -4.07 4.17
CA LYS A 130 30.37 -3.67 3.88
C LYS A 130 30.43 -2.30 3.19
N LEU A 131 29.54 -2.04 2.25
CA LEU A 131 29.49 -0.74 1.56
C LEU A 131 29.11 0.39 2.51
N LEU A 132 28.16 0.16 3.43
CA LEU A 132 27.78 1.13 4.44
C LEU A 132 28.94 1.42 5.41
N GLU A 133 29.67 0.40 5.85
CA GLU A 133 30.86 0.58 6.69
C GLU A 133 31.94 1.40 5.97
N GLN A 134 32.15 1.15 4.68
CA GLN A 134 33.11 1.90 3.88
C GLN A 134 32.68 3.36 3.69
N ALA A 135 31.42 3.61 3.34
CA ALA A 135 30.88 4.96 3.19
C ALA A 135 30.97 5.78 4.49
N GLN A 136 30.76 5.15 5.65
CA GLN A 136 30.94 5.82 6.94
C GLN A 136 32.40 6.22 7.18
N LYS A 137 33.35 5.33 6.88
CA LYS A 137 34.79 5.62 7.01
C LYS A 137 35.22 6.76 6.08
N ASP A 138 34.70 6.81 4.86
CA ASP A 138 35.04 7.86 3.90
C ASP A 138 34.43 9.21 4.32
N LYS A 139 33.18 9.22 4.79
CA LYS A 139 32.55 10.42 5.38
C LYS A 139 33.36 10.99 6.55
N GLU A 140 33.83 10.14 7.47
CA GLU A 140 34.67 10.59 8.59
C GLU A 140 36.01 11.18 8.13
N ARG A 141 36.59 10.68 7.03
CA ARG A 141 37.83 11.23 6.47
C ARG A 141 37.58 12.63 5.87
N GLU A 142 36.51 12.77 5.09
CA GLU A 142 36.12 14.06 4.49
C GLU A 142 35.82 15.11 5.56
N GLU A 143 35.10 14.75 6.63
CA GLU A 143 34.80 15.67 7.74
C GLU A 143 36.09 16.16 8.42
N LYS A 144 37.06 15.26 8.65
CA LYS A 144 38.38 15.61 9.21
C LYS A 144 39.18 16.54 8.28
N GLU A 145 39.13 16.32 6.97
CA GLU A 145 39.80 17.19 6.00
C GLU A 145 39.15 18.58 5.93
N LEU A 146 37.81 18.63 5.94
CA LEU A 146 37.05 19.87 5.98
C LEU A 146 37.38 20.68 7.24
N GLU A 147 37.47 20.04 8.40
CA GLU A 147 37.84 20.70 9.66
C GLU A 147 39.26 21.28 9.60
N LYS A 148 40.23 20.53 9.05
CA LYS A 148 41.60 21.02 8.82
C LYS A 148 41.60 22.24 7.89
N ARG A 149 40.81 22.20 6.80
CA ARG A 149 40.70 23.31 5.83
C ARG A 149 40.07 24.54 6.47
N LYS A 150 38.99 24.37 7.26
CA LYS A 150 38.36 25.44 8.04
C LYS A 150 39.35 26.11 9.01
N ARG A 151 40.15 25.31 9.75
CA ARG A 151 41.17 25.86 10.67
C ARG A 151 42.26 26.67 9.95
N LYS A 152 42.69 26.24 8.76
CA LYS A 152 43.66 27.00 7.95
C LYS A 152 43.09 28.36 7.53
N LEU A 153 41.87 28.36 7.01
CA LEU A 153 41.18 29.59 6.58
C LEU A 153 40.95 30.56 7.75
N LEU A 154 40.60 30.05 8.95
CA LEU A 154 40.42 30.90 10.12
C LEU A 154 41.72 31.62 10.52
N LYS A 155 42.84 30.89 10.51
CA LYS A 155 44.18 31.46 10.81
C LYS A 155 44.63 32.48 9.78
N GLU A 156 44.29 32.27 8.51
CA GLU A 156 44.60 33.21 7.43
C GLU A 156 43.78 34.50 7.56
N ARG A 157 42.49 34.37 7.90
CA ARG A 157 41.61 35.51 8.20
C ARG A 157 42.06 36.30 9.44
N GLU A 158 42.58 35.63 10.47
CA GLU A 158 43.13 36.29 11.66
C GLU A 158 44.45 37.04 11.36
N ARG A 159 45.30 36.51 10.47
CA ARG A 159 46.53 37.19 10.04
C ARG A 159 46.24 38.42 9.17
N ASN A 160 45.24 38.34 8.31
CA ASN A 160 44.82 39.47 7.47
C ASN A 160 43.99 40.52 8.24
N LYS A 161 43.82 40.37 9.55
CA LYS A 161 43.06 41.29 10.40
C LYS A 161 43.91 42.43 10.98
N ASP A 162 45.23 42.34 10.88
CA ASP A 162 46.18 43.34 11.38
C ASP A 162 46.67 44.32 10.30
N ASP A 163 46.20 44.19 9.04
CA ASP A 163 46.65 45.00 7.87
C ASP A 163 45.49 45.75 7.16
N VAL A 164 44.42 46.13 7.85
CA VAL A 164 43.36 46.99 7.26
C VAL A 164 43.19 48.25 8.09
N ASP A 165 43.93 49.28 7.67
CA ASP A 165 43.69 50.69 7.98
C ASP A 165 42.34 51.14 7.38
N ASP A 166 41.75 52.10 8.06
CA ASP A 166 40.44 52.68 7.85
C ASP A 166 40.44 53.48 6.53
N GLN A 167 39.90 52.91 5.44
CA GLN A 167 39.40 53.70 4.30
C GLN A 167 38.56 52.90 3.28
N ASP A 168 37.44 53.54 2.93
CA ASP A 168 36.58 53.34 1.75
C ASP A 168 36.01 51.94 1.47
N ASN A 169 34.81 51.70 1.99
CA ASN A 169 33.87 50.75 1.37
C ASN A 169 33.12 51.43 0.22
N ASP A 170 33.82 51.63 -0.90
CA ASP A 170 33.14 51.57 -2.20
C ASP A 170 32.73 50.12 -2.41
N ALA A 171 31.44 49.86 -2.26
CA ALA A 171 30.86 48.56 -2.54
C ALA A 171 30.98 48.26 -4.05
N VAL A 172 32.09 47.67 -4.44
CA VAL A 172 32.30 47.10 -5.77
C VAL A 172 31.36 45.91 -5.91
N THR A 173 30.35 46.13 -6.73
CA THR A 173 29.43 45.15 -7.31
C THR A 173 30.21 44.05 -8.02
N TYR A 174 30.14 42.83 -7.49
CA TYR A 174 30.47 41.63 -8.25
C TYR A 174 29.23 41.20 -9.03
N SER A 175 29.00 41.87 -10.17
CA SER A 175 28.32 41.23 -11.29
C SER A 175 29.33 40.31 -12.00
N ASP A 176 28.81 39.20 -12.53
CA ASP A 176 29.43 38.41 -13.61
C ASP A 176 30.52 37.39 -13.22
N ILE A 177 30.11 36.41 -12.42
CA ILE A 177 30.44 35.02 -12.73
C ILE A 177 29.11 34.31 -13.01
N GLU A 178 28.81 34.05 -14.27
CA GLU A 178 27.67 33.18 -14.61
C GLU A 178 27.93 31.77 -14.05
N PRO A 179 27.11 31.27 -13.09
CA PRO A 179 27.21 29.91 -12.65
C PRO A 179 26.63 29.01 -13.75
N ILE A 180 27.44 28.04 -14.16
CA ILE A 180 27.09 26.93 -15.04
C ILE A 180 25.73 26.35 -14.61
N ASN A 181 24.75 26.55 -15.49
CA ASN A 181 23.38 26.00 -15.53
C ASN A 181 23.13 24.81 -14.58
N SER A 182 22.86 25.08 -13.30
CA SER A 182 22.25 24.11 -12.39
C SER A 182 20.75 24.26 -12.52
N SER A 183 20.08 23.14 -12.79
CA SER A 183 18.63 23.00 -12.74
C SER A 183 18.03 23.78 -11.56
N ASN A 184 17.00 24.60 -11.82
CA ASN A 184 16.23 25.34 -10.82
C ASN A 184 15.71 24.42 -9.70
N ILE A 185 16.49 24.19 -8.65
CA ILE A 185 16.07 23.48 -7.44
C ILE A 185 15.38 24.51 -6.54
N SER A 186 14.10 24.29 -6.24
CA SER A 186 13.31 25.17 -5.38
C SER A 186 13.61 24.97 -3.88
N ASP A 187 13.34 26.00 -3.07
CA ASP A 187 13.43 25.91 -1.60
C ASP A 187 12.60 24.76 -1.01
N LEU A 188 11.46 24.46 -1.65
CA LEU A 188 10.60 23.32 -1.30
C LEU A 188 11.37 21.99 -1.44
N GLN A 189 12.06 21.81 -2.56
CA GLN A 189 12.86 20.61 -2.84
C GLN A 189 14.05 20.51 -1.88
N VAL A 190 14.70 21.63 -1.54
CA VAL A 190 15.77 21.65 -0.53
C VAL A 190 15.25 21.23 0.84
N LYS A 191 14.13 21.82 1.29
CA LYS A 191 13.50 21.52 2.58
C LYS A 191 13.13 20.04 2.71
N TYR A 192 12.37 19.51 1.75
CA TYR A 192 11.89 18.13 1.82
C TYR A 192 12.96 17.11 1.46
N GLY A 193 13.94 17.44 0.62
CA GLY A 193 15.13 16.61 0.42
C GLY A 193 15.86 16.36 1.74
N ALA A 194 16.10 17.42 2.52
CA ALA A 194 16.72 17.30 3.85
C ALA A 194 15.86 16.51 4.85
N LEU A 195 14.54 16.76 4.91
CA LEU A 195 13.63 16.06 5.84
C LEU A 195 13.50 14.55 5.53
N LEU A 196 13.53 14.20 4.24
CA LEU A 196 13.43 12.82 3.77
C LEU A 196 14.79 12.11 3.66
N ASP A 197 15.90 12.83 3.84
CA ASP A 197 17.25 12.32 3.65
C ASP A 197 17.43 11.74 2.22
N VAL A 198 17.07 12.56 1.23
CA VAL A 198 17.20 12.31 -0.22
C VAL A 198 17.72 13.57 -0.91
N THR A 199 18.22 13.46 -2.15
CA THR A 199 18.68 14.66 -2.86
C THR A 199 17.49 15.52 -3.31
N PRO A 200 17.59 16.86 -3.31
CA PRO A 200 16.49 17.76 -3.67
C PRO A 200 15.87 17.45 -5.04
N GLU A 201 16.67 16.99 -6.01
CA GLU A 201 16.23 16.65 -7.36
C GLU A 201 15.27 15.46 -7.40
N THR A 202 15.29 14.59 -6.39
CA THR A 202 14.35 13.46 -6.29
C THR A 202 12.94 13.88 -5.87
N ILE A 203 12.80 15.11 -5.33
CA ILE A 203 11.52 15.71 -4.96
C ILE A 203 10.84 16.23 -6.22
N THR A 204 10.22 15.31 -6.97
CA THR A 204 9.60 15.60 -8.28
C THR A 204 8.10 15.90 -8.17
N ASN A 205 7.42 15.38 -7.15
CA ASN A 205 5.99 15.61 -6.92
C ASN A 205 5.76 16.88 -6.10
N THR A 206 6.00 18.05 -6.71
CA THR A 206 5.92 19.34 -6.01
C THR A 206 4.54 19.59 -5.38
N LYS A 207 3.44 19.22 -6.06
CA LYS A 207 2.06 19.35 -5.54
C LYS A 207 1.86 18.64 -4.20
N LEU A 208 2.43 17.43 -4.05
CA LEU A 208 2.37 16.69 -2.80
C LEU A 208 3.05 17.48 -1.66
N PHE A 209 4.26 17.97 -1.91
CA PHE A 209 5.05 18.65 -0.89
C PHE A 209 4.55 20.06 -0.57
N GLU A 210 3.98 20.77 -1.54
CA GLU A 210 3.25 22.03 -1.33
C GLU A 210 2.04 21.80 -0.41
N PHE A 211 1.24 20.76 -0.68
CA PHE A 211 0.12 20.39 0.19
C PHE A 211 0.61 20.03 1.59
N ILE A 212 1.67 19.23 1.73
CA ILE A 212 2.23 18.88 3.04
C ILE A 212 2.67 20.14 3.78
N GLN A 213 3.37 21.06 3.10
CA GLN A 213 3.82 22.32 3.68
C GLN A 213 2.67 23.18 4.18
N GLU A 214 1.58 23.25 3.41
CA GLU A 214 0.39 24.03 3.77
C GLU A 214 -0.30 23.47 5.03
N TRP A 215 -0.26 22.16 5.24
CA TRP A 215 -0.94 21.47 6.35
C TRP A 215 -0.02 21.16 7.53
N GLU A 216 1.29 21.24 7.37
CA GLU A 216 2.28 20.98 8.42
C GLU A 216 1.97 21.78 9.69
N GLY A 217 2.02 21.11 10.84
CA GLY A 217 1.70 21.72 12.14
C GLY A 217 0.21 21.89 12.46
N THR A 218 -0.70 21.64 11.51
CA THR A 218 -2.15 21.63 11.80
C THR A 218 -2.44 20.68 12.95
N THR A 219 -3.12 21.18 14.00
CA THR A 219 -3.30 20.43 15.24
C THR A 219 -4.13 19.16 15.03
N TYR A 220 -3.73 18.08 15.69
CA TYR A 220 -4.52 16.84 15.65
C TYR A 220 -5.82 16.99 16.43
N LEU A 221 -6.93 16.69 15.78
CA LEU A 221 -8.27 16.65 16.36
C LEU A 221 -9.04 15.44 15.82
N MET A 222 -9.44 14.52 16.70
CA MET A 222 -10.25 13.36 16.31
C MET A 222 -11.57 13.82 15.66
N GLY A 223 -11.91 13.30 14.49
CA GLY A 223 -13.08 13.73 13.71
C GLY A 223 -12.90 15.06 12.99
N GLY A 224 -11.83 15.79 13.26
CA GLY A 224 -11.51 17.08 12.66
C GLY A 224 -11.20 16.95 11.17
N ALA A 225 -11.56 17.96 10.41
CA ALA A 225 -11.37 17.99 8.97
C ALA A 225 -10.95 19.38 8.47
N THR A 226 -10.45 20.29 9.31
CA THR A 226 -10.15 21.69 8.91
C THR A 226 -8.77 22.13 9.39
N LYS A 227 -8.37 23.38 9.11
CA LYS A 227 -7.07 23.93 9.55
C LYS A 227 -7.02 24.22 11.05
N GLU A 228 -8.18 24.30 11.72
CA GLU A 228 -8.28 24.42 13.17
C GLU A 228 -8.05 23.07 13.86
N GLY A 229 -8.24 21.96 13.14
CA GLY A 229 -7.96 20.63 13.63
C GLY A 229 -8.32 19.52 12.64
N ILE A 230 -7.44 18.53 12.51
CA ILE A 230 -7.61 17.43 11.54
C ILE A 230 -7.23 16.06 12.12
N ASP A 231 -7.99 15.02 11.75
CA ASP A 231 -7.64 13.62 12.04
C ASP A 231 -6.83 12.96 10.92
N CYS A 232 -6.27 11.78 11.20
CA CYS A 232 -5.40 11.06 10.29
C CYS A 232 -6.08 10.74 8.95
N SER A 233 -7.32 10.24 8.98
CA SER A 233 -8.06 9.84 7.79
C SER A 233 -8.60 11.01 6.96
N SER A 234 -8.98 12.12 7.59
CA SER A 234 -9.37 13.35 6.90
C SER A 234 -8.18 13.99 6.23
N PHE A 235 -7.02 13.96 6.89
CA PHE A 235 -5.77 14.45 6.29
C PHE A 235 -5.41 13.65 5.05
N THR A 236 -5.41 12.32 5.12
CA THR A 236 -5.14 11.48 3.94
C THR A 236 -6.19 11.67 2.85
N GLN A 237 -7.47 11.79 3.21
CA GLN A 237 -8.55 12.06 2.25
C GLN A 237 -8.34 13.38 1.52
N ARG A 238 -8.04 14.47 2.23
CA ARG A 238 -7.80 15.78 1.61
C ARG A 238 -6.57 15.76 0.71
N LEU A 239 -5.50 15.12 1.15
CA LEU A 239 -4.28 15.00 0.36
C LEU A 239 -4.56 14.23 -0.94
N TYR A 240 -5.24 13.09 -0.85
CA TYR A 240 -5.58 12.29 -2.04
C TYR A 240 -6.50 13.02 -3.01
N THR A 241 -7.52 13.71 -2.52
CA THR A 241 -8.42 14.50 -3.36
C THR A 241 -7.69 15.67 -4.03
N THR A 242 -6.77 16.35 -3.32
CA THR A 242 -6.13 17.58 -3.83
C THR A 242 -4.94 17.29 -4.75
N VAL A 243 -4.12 16.30 -4.38
CA VAL A 243 -2.86 16.00 -5.07
C VAL A 243 -3.05 14.99 -6.19
N TYR A 244 -3.87 13.96 -5.95
CA TYR A 244 -4.03 12.82 -6.85
C TYR A 244 -5.38 12.77 -7.57
N ASP A 245 -6.26 13.76 -7.32
CA ASP A 245 -7.63 13.80 -7.84
C ASP A 245 -8.40 12.49 -7.60
N ARG A 246 -8.25 11.93 -6.40
CA ARG A 246 -8.85 10.66 -6.03
C ARG A 246 -9.59 10.75 -4.72
N TYR A 247 -10.86 10.40 -4.76
CA TYR A 247 -11.62 10.15 -3.55
C TYR A 247 -11.10 8.89 -2.84
N ILE A 248 -10.91 9.02 -1.53
CA ILE A 248 -10.78 7.90 -0.60
C ILE A 248 -11.74 8.11 0.57
N GLU A 249 -12.10 7.02 1.24
CA GLU A 249 -13.16 6.98 2.25
C GLU A 249 -12.80 7.80 3.51
N ARG A 250 -13.81 8.13 4.34
CA ARG A 250 -13.65 9.10 5.43
C ARG A 250 -12.86 8.55 6.62
N THR A 251 -12.96 7.27 6.93
CA THR A 251 -12.27 6.67 8.07
C THR A 251 -11.07 5.83 7.64
N ALA A 252 -10.07 5.69 8.52
CA ALA A 252 -8.87 4.89 8.25
C ALA A 252 -9.22 3.42 7.95
N GLU A 253 -10.23 2.87 8.64
CA GLU A 253 -10.73 1.52 8.42
C GLU A 253 -11.39 1.36 7.04
N GLU A 254 -12.20 2.33 6.61
CA GLU A 254 -12.82 2.28 5.28
C GLU A 254 -11.78 2.44 4.17
N GLN A 255 -10.79 3.32 4.34
CA GLN A 255 -9.68 3.48 3.38
C GLN A 255 -8.89 2.16 3.21
N PHE A 256 -8.71 1.42 4.31
CA PHE A 256 -8.07 0.10 4.32
C PHE A 256 -8.95 -0.97 3.64
N ARG A 257 -10.24 -1.00 3.95
CA ARG A 257 -11.20 -1.98 3.40
C ARG A 257 -11.65 -1.69 1.98
N SER A 258 -11.38 -0.49 1.46
CA SER A 258 -11.74 -0.09 0.10
C SER A 258 -11.28 -1.13 -0.93
N LYS A 259 -12.20 -1.53 -1.81
CA LYS A 259 -11.91 -2.44 -2.93
C LYS A 259 -10.95 -1.84 -3.97
N LEU A 260 -10.79 -0.53 -3.91
CA LEU A 260 -9.93 0.27 -4.78
C LEU A 260 -8.52 0.48 -4.17
N THR A 261 -8.27 -0.06 -2.98
CA THR A 261 -6.95 -0.05 -2.31
C THR A 261 -6.34 -1.46 -2.37
N ASP A 262 -5.33 -1.62 -3.22
CA ASP A 262 -4.52 -2.84 -3.32
C ASP A 262 -3.57 -2.91 -2.12
N LYS A 263 -3.92 -3.78 -1.17
CA LYS A 263 -3.16 -3.97 0.06
C LYS A 263 -2.00 -4.91 -0.17
N PHE A 264 -0.87 -4.61 0.46
CA PHE A 264 0.31 -5.47 0.43
C PHE A 264 1.10 -5.36 1.74
N LEU A 265 1.93 -6.37 1.95
CA LEU A 265 2.90 -6.46 3.03
C LEU A 265 4.30 -6.33 2.43
N GLY A 266 5.22 -5.70 3.17
CA GLY A 266 6.60 -5.47 2.73
C GLY A 266 6.90 -3.98 2.54
N LYS A 267 7.74 -3.44 3.43
CA LYS A 267 8.19 -2.03 3.37
C LYS A 267 9.02 -1.75 2.11
N GLU A 268 9.63 -2.79 1.55
CA GLU A 268 10.44 -2.77 0.34
C GLU A 268 9.64 -2.44 -0.94
N PHE A 269 8.31 -2.63 -0.93
CA PHE A 269 7.46 -2.33 -2.07
C PHE A 269 6.85 -0.93 -2.02
N LEU A 270 7.13 -0.17 -0.96
CA LEU A 270 6.57 1.16 -0.74
C LEU A 270 7.05 2.14 -1.80
N VAL A 271 6.11 2.90 -2.35
CA VAL A 271 6.38 4.04 -3.24
C VAL A 271 5.61 5.25 -2.74
N GLU A 272 6.07 6.44 -3.16
CA GLU A 272 5.43 7.71 -2.81
C GLU A 272 3.92 7.66 -3.10
N GLY A 273 3.13 8.09 -2.11
CA GLY A 273 1.68 8.11 -2.19
C GLY A 273 1.00 6.89 -1.58
N ASP A 274 1.69 5.76 -1.34
CA ASP A 274 1.06 4.59 -0.71
C ASP A 274 0.48 4.93 0.67
N LEU A 275 -0.73 4.43 0.96
CA LEU A 275 -1.34 4.53 2.28
C LEU A 275 -0.65 3.54 3.22
N LEU A 276 -0.33 3.98 4.44
CA LEU A 276 0.21 3.16 5.50
C LEU A 276 -0.83 3.03 6.61
N PHE A 277 -1.18 1.80 6.96
CA PHE A 277 -2.22 1.51 7.92
C PHE A 277 -1.64 0.96 9.22
N PHE A 278 -2.17 1.43 10.34
CA PHE A 278 -1.65 1.12 11.66
C PHE A 278 -2.77 0.85 12.66
N ASN A 279 -2.46 0.05 13.67
CA ASN A 279 -3.29 -0.08 14.86
C ASN A 279 -2.45 -0.18 16.14
N LYS A 280 -3.07 -0.55 17.27
CA LYS A 280 -2.38 -0.56 18.57
C LYS A 280 -1.15 -1.46 18.58
N ASN A 281 -1.22 -2.63 17.92
CA ASN A 281 -0.27 -3.73 18.05
C ASN A 281 0.28 -4.27 16.72
N GLY A 282 -0.07 -3.68 15.57
CA GLY A 282 0.34 -4.18 14.24
C GLY A 282 -0.38 -5.48 13.84
N ASP A 283 -1.59 -5.71 14.36
CA ASP A 283 -2.34 -6.95 14.18
C ASP A 283 -3.32 -6.84 13.00
N SER A 284 -3.16 -7.66 11.96
CA SER A 284 -4.01 -7.63 10.77
C SER A 284 -5.47 -8.00 11.01
N GLU A 285 -5.78 -8.64 12.13
CA GLU A 285 -7.16 -9.02 12.50
C GLU A 285 -7.91 -7.91 13.24
N LYS A 286 -7.22 -6.83 13.64
CA LYS A 286 -7.81 -5.71 14.38
C LYS A 286 -8.06 -4.51 13.48
N LEU A 287 -9.09 -3.75 13.85
CA LEU A 287 -9.43 -2.48 13.21
C LEU A 287 -8.22 -1.55 13.12
N ILE A 288 -8.05 -0.95 11.95
CA ILE A 288 -7.13 0.14 11.68
C ILE A 288 -7.60 1.36 12.46
N THR A 289 -6.69 1.91 13.25
CA THR A 289 -6.96 3.09 14.08
C THR A 289 -6.22 4.32 13.60
N HIS A 290 -5.29 4.17 12.65
CA HIS A 290 -4.46 5.26 12.16
C HIS A 290 -4.02 5.00 10.71
N VAL A 291 -3.89 6.07 9.93
CA VAL A 291 -3.42 6.04 8.55
C VAL A 291 -2.42 7.17 8.28
N GLY A 292 -1.49 6.94 7.38
CA GLY A 292 -0.54 7.94 6.86
C GLY A 292 -0.25 7.69 5.38
N ILE A 293 0.56 8.56 4.78
CA ILE A 293 0.96 8.45 3.37
C ILE A 293 2.47 8.38 3.28
N TYR A 294 2.97 7.33 2.64
CA TYR A 294 4.39 7.14 2.39
C TYR A 294 4.93 8.22 1.46
N LEU A 295 6.12 8.73 1.77
CA LEU A 295 6.82 9.73 0.97
C LEU A 295 8.02 9.06 0.29
N ASN A 296 9.12 8.93 1.03
CA ASN A 296 10.35 8.29 0.57
C ASN A 296 11.23 7.93 1.78
N ASN A 297 12.22 7.06 1.61
CA ASN A 297 13.24 6.73 2.61
C ASN A 297 12.65 6.44 4.01
N ASN A 298 11.61 5.60 4.05
CA ASN A 298 10.87 5.22 5.26
C ASN A 298 10.28 6.41 6.03
N ARG A 299 10.04 7.54 5.36
CA ARG A 299 9.28 8.66 5.91
C ARG A 299 7.87 8.64 5.39
N PHE A 300 6.96 9.09 6.23
CA PHE A 300 5.55 9.19 5.89
C PHE A 300 4.92 10.39 6.58
N VAL A 301 3.93 11.00 5.93
CA VAL A 301 3.17 12.13 6.46
C VAL A 301 1.84 11.67 7.01
N HIS A 302 1.42 12.26 8.13
CA HIS A 302 0.17 11.92 8.82
C HIS A 302 -0.22 13.00 9.83
N ALA A 303 -1.49 13.05 10.22
CA ALA A 303 -1.94 13.82 11.38
C ALA A 303 -2.01 12.91 12.60
N THR A 304 -1.26 13.19 13.67
CA THR A 304 -1.17 12.29 14.84
C THR A 304 -1.23 12.99 16.20
N SER A 305 -1.78 12.28 17.18
CA SER A 305 -1.68 12.65 18.60
C SER A 305 -0.33 12.28 19.23
N TYR A 306 0.51 11.49 18.54
CA TYR A 306 1.81 11.08 19.05
C TYR A 306 2.81 12.23 19.01
N THR A 307 3.36 12.57 20.19
CA THR A 307 4.21 13.76 20.35
C THR A 307 5.70 13.44 20.44
N LYS A 308 6.12 12.20 20.71
CA LYS A 308 7.54 11.92 21.02
C LYS A 308 8.49 12.15 19.85
N ASP A 309 8.01 12.09 18.60
CA ASP A 309 8.86 12.31 17.42
C ASP A 309 9.25 13.79 17.25
N THR A 310 8.36 14.73 17.59
CA THR A 310 8.53 16.18 17.25
C THR A 310 8.13 17.16 18.36
N GLY A 311 7.70 16.68 19.53
CA GLY A 311 7.27 17.50 20.67
C GLY A 311 5.83 18.03 20.61
N SER A 312 5.13 17.92 19.48
CA SER A 312 3.77 18.47 19.28
C SER A 312 2.78 17.42 18.79
N LYS A 313 1.47 17.68 18.85
CA LYS A 313 0.45 16.88 18.14
C LYS A 313 0.08 17.58 16.83
N GLY A 314 -0.20 16.85 15.76
CA GLY A 314 -0.60 17.45 14.49
C GLY A 314 -0.07 16.74 13.24
N VAL A 315 -0.23 17.41 12.10
CA VAL A 315 0.32 17.00 10.81
C VAL A 315 1.84 17.15 10.83
N LYS A 316 2.54 16.06 10.51
CA LYS A 316 4.01 16.00 10.51
C LYS A 316 4.50 14.86 9.64
N ILE A 317 5.81 14.82 9.42
CA ILE A 317 6.52 13.69 8.84
C ILE A 317 7.16 12.88 9.97
N SER A 318 6.92 11.57 9.99
CA SER A 318 7.51 10.63 10.94
C SER A 318 8.35 9.58 10.21
N ASN A 319 9.27 8.96 10.95
CA ASN A 319 10.08 7.85 10.46
C ASN A 319 9.38 6.52 10.78
N LEU A 320 9.08 5.72 9.75
CA LEU A 320 8.43 4.41 9.85
C LEU A 320 9.30 3.39 10.61
N ASP A 321 10.62 3.59 10.66
CA ASP A 321 11.57 2.70 11.33
C ASP A 321 11.71 2.94 12.82
N THR A 322 11.02 3.93 13.40
CA THR A 322 10.98 4.00 14.86
C THR A 322 10.25 2.80 15.44
N ASN A 323 10.69 2.35 16.62
CA ASN A 323 10.05 1.23 17.33
C ASN A 323 8.54 1.44 17.54
N TYR A 324 8.09 2.69 17.65
CA TYR A 324 6.68 3.02 17.81
C TYR A 324 5.89 2.71 16.54
N TRP A 325 6.34 3.19 15.38
CA TRP A 325 5.62 3.00 14.11
C TRP A 325 5.79 1.58 13.56
N THR A 326 6.98 1.00 13.67
CA THR A 326 7.22 -0.38 13.22
C THR A 326 6.34 -1.39 13.96
N ARG A 327 6.15 -1.24 15.28
CA ARG A 327 5.27 -2.13 16.06
C ARG A 327 3.78 -1.98 15.76
N LYS A 328 3.38 -0.87 15.14
CA LYS A 328 1.98 -0.53 14.89
C LYS A 328 1.56 -0.73 13.45
N PHE A 329 2.54 -0.86 12.56
CA PHE A 329 2.33 -1.06 11.14
C PHE A 329 1.60 -2.38 10.90
N VAL A 330 0.50 -2.30 10.15
CA VAL A 330 -0.34 -3.45 9.81
C VAL A 330 -0.12 -3.84 8.35
N ALA A 331 -0.29 -2.88 7.45
CA ALA A 331 -0.12 -3.08 6.01
C ALA A 331 0.06 -1.75 5.29
N ALA A 332 0.49 -1.83 4.05
CA ALA A 332 0.42 -0.72 3.11
C ALA A 332 -0.72 -0.94 2.11
N GLY A 333 -1.16 0.11 1.43
CA GLY A 333 -2.13 0.01 0.35
C GLY A 333 -1.92 1.06 -0.73
N ARG A 334 -1.94 0.61 -1.98
CA ARG A 334 -1.83 1.46 -3.16
C ARG A 334 -3.19 1.66 -3.79
N ARG A 335 -3.55 2.90 -4.14
CA ARG A 335 -4.79 3.16 -4.89
C ARG A 335 -4.65 2.66 -6.33
N LYS A 336 -5.57 1.79 -6.75
CA LYS A 336 -5.68 1.33 -8.15
C LYS A 336 -5.69 2.54 -9.09
N LYS A 337 -5.01 2.42 -10.22
CA LYS A 337 -5.13 3.42 -11.29
C LYS A 337 -6.57 3.39 -11.81
N SER A 338 -7.15 4.56 -12.05
CA SER A 338 -8.31 4.66 -12.94
C SER A 338 -7.88 4.05 -14.28
N SER A 339 -8.62 3.05 -14.76
CA SER A 339 -8.60 2.70 -16.16
C SER A 339 -9.23 3.89 -16.89
N ASP A 340 -8.41 4.67 -17.58
CA ASP A 340 -8.90 5.64 -18.57
C ASP A 340 -9.64 4.91 -19.70
#